data_AF-A0A2T2R3A1-F1
#
_entry.id   AF-A0A2T2R3A1-F1
#
_cell.length_a   1.000
_cell.length_b   1.000
_cell.length_c   1.000
_cell.angle_alpha   90.00
_cell.angle_beta   90.00
_cell.angle_gamma   90.00
#
_symmetry.space_group_name_H-M   'P 1'
#
loop_
_entity.id
_entity.type
_entity.pdbx_description
1 polymer ?
#
loop_
_entity_poly.entity_id
_entity_poly.type
_entity_poly.pdbx_seq_one_letter_code
_entity_poly.pdbx_strand_id
1 'polypeptide(L)'
;SLTDAKEELETTKKRANSNLQSKYINALSAAQKAASVAKNVIITATEIQYKYFTQGGQDGSDIGAAKRDAVRSLLGAKNAGWWREESLSTLTGGAFGEVQKAIETQNQQDIDQALDDLISSLQDVSNMLEKIPIINDFSSQDKSTLANEKNKVKSQIEIILNKKDAISSQKATNKSNIVAAKTKLTQAENKLQSARENLSVLLAGASKEKIEAKEKQISEAEAAIESQRSAIQQASANVNRIRNQIDETIVKSPIDGLVAKIYPEKGETVNPNQNIATIITPTKQVEADVSELDISEIKERDKASITLDAFDNNTTFKAEIVSIDSAETIINNVPTYEVEFQFRKNYEQVKPGMTANINVVTSRATSTLYLPTTAIQGENGNQFVYVLEGKETSQKSVETGLNSTDGKVEITSGLKEGDIVVTGVK
;
A
#
# COMPACT_ATOMS: atom_id res chain seq x y z
N SER A 1 -1.73 5.17 -46.00
CA SER A 1 -3.16 5.23 -46.35
C SER A 1 -3.85 6.31 -45.52
N LEU A 2 -5.09 6.71 -45.84
CA LEU A 2 -5.86 7.65 -44.99
C LEU A 2 -6.09 7.07 -43.59
N THR A 3 -6.30 5.75 -43.50
CA THR A 3 -6.50 5.04 -42.24
C THR A 3 -5.28 5.14 -41.33
N ASP A 4 -4.08 4.92 -41.88
CA ASP A 4 -2.83 4.99 -41.10
C ASP A 4 -2.56 6.38 -40.58
N ALA A 5 -2.86 7.41 -41.38
CA ALA A 5 -2.66 8.80 -40.96
C ALA A 5 -3.65 9.20 -39.84
N LYS A 6 -4.88 8.66 -39.86
CA LYS A 6 -5.85 8.84 -38.77
C LYS A 6 -5.38 8.14 -37.50
N GLU A 7 -4.88 6.91 -37.61
CA GLU A 7 -4.39 6.15 -36.47
C GLU A 7 -3.09 6.72 -35.90
N GLU A 8 -2.18 7.18 -36.75
CA GLU A 8 -0.94 7.86 -36.34
C GLU A 8 -1.27 9.14 -35.56
N LEU A 9 -2.29 9.90 -35.99
CA LEU A 9 -2.75 11.09 -35.27
C LEU A 9 -3.31 10.74 -33.88
N GLU A 10 -4.18 9.74 -33.78
CA GLU A 10 -4.74 9.33 -32.49
C GLU A 10 -3.68 8.74 -31.56
N THR A 11 -2.76 7.95 -32.09
CA THR A 11 -1.62 7.40 -31.33
C THR A 11 -0.72 8.52 -30.83
N THR A 12 -0.46 9.53 -31.66
CA THR A 12 0.36 10.70 -31.30
C THR A 12 -0.31 11.52 -30.20
N LYS A 13 -1.64 11.76 -30.27
CA LYS A 13 -2.39 12.44 -29.20
C LYS A 13 -2.33 11.68 -27.87
N LYS A 14 -2.53 10.36 -27.90
CA LYS A 14 -2.45 9.52 -26.69
C LYS A 14 -1.05 9.55 -26.07
N ARG A 15 -0.01 9.43 -26.88
CA ARG A 15 1.39 9.52 -26.42
C ARG A 15 1.72 10.90 -25.86
N ALA A 16 1.25 11.96 -26.51
CA ALA A 16 1.39 13.33 -26.03
C ALA A 16 0.77 13.50 -24.63
N ASN A 17 -0.46 13.02 -24.43
CA ASN A 17 -1.14 13.09 -23.14
C ASN A 17 -0.39 12.30 -22.06
N SER A 18 0.03 11.06 -22.34
CA SER A 18 0.78 10.23 -21.39
C SER A 18 2.12 10.85 -21.00
N ASN A 19 2.91 11.33 -21.96
CA ASN A 19 4.19 12.00 -21.69
C ASN A 19 3.99 13.26 -20.83
N LEU A 20 2.94 14.03 -21.11
CA LEU A 20 2.62 15.24 -20.34
C LEU A 20 2.18 14.90 -18.91
N GLN A 21 1.32 13.89 -18.74
CA GLN A 21 0.88 13.42 -17.43
C GLN A 21 2.06 12.95 -16.57
N SER A 22 3.03 12.24 -17.15
CA SER A 22 4.26 11.86 -16.45
C SER A 22 5.07 13.07 -15.97
N LYS A 23 5.16 14.16 -16.76
CA LYS A 23 5.81 15.40 -16.31
C LYS A 23 5.07 16.06 -15.15
N TYR A 24 3.74 16.08 -15.20
CA TYR A 24 2.90 16.61 -14.13
C TYR A 24 3.05 15.85 -12.82
N ILE A 25 3.01 14.51 -12.84
CA ILE A 25 3.20 13.67 -11.65
C ILE A 25 4.59 13.91 -11.03
N ASN A 26 5.62 13.97 -11.87
CA ASN A 26 6.99 14.24 -11.42
C ASN A 26 7.16 15.65 -10.82
N ALA A 27 6.46 16.65 -11.35
CA ALA A 27 6.47 18.01 -10.83
C ALA A 27 5.74 18.08 -9.48
N LEU A 28 4.61 17.39 -9.36
CA LEU A 28 3.81 17.37 -8.15
C LEU A 28 4.53 16.71 -6.97
N SER A 29 5.22 15.58 -7.21
CA SER A 29 6.07 14.96 -6.19
C SER A 29 7.20 15.90 -5.73
N ALA A 30 7.77 16.68 -6.66
CA ALA A 30 8.81 17.65 -6.33
C ALA A 30 8.23 18.83 -5.54
N ALA A 31 7.05 19.32 -5.92
CA ALA A 31 6.34 20.40 -5.25
C ALA A 31 5.99 20.03 -3.80
N GLN A 32 5.48 18.81 -3.56
CA GLN A 32 5.19 18.31 -2.22
C GLN A 32 6.44 18.29 -1.33
N LYS A 33 7.57 17.81 -1.87
CA LYS A 33 8.85 17.79 -1.15
C LYS A 33 9.33 19.21 -0.85
N ALA A 34 9.30 20.10 -1.84
CA ALA A 34 9.74 21.47 -1.70
C ALA A 34 8.91 22.26 -0.68
N ALA A 35 7.59 22.08 -0.69
CA ALA A 35 6.69 22.70 0.28
C ALA A 35 6.99 22.24 1.72
N SER A 36 7.21 20.94 1.94
CA SER A 36 7.62 20.41 3.25
C SER A 36 8.99 20.92 3.70
N VAL A 37 9.96 20.97 2.79
CA VAL A 37 11.30 21.53 3.07
C VAL A 37 11.17 23.00 3.47
N ALA A 38 10.40 23.80 2.73
CA ALA A 38 10.19 25.21 3.02
C ALA A 38 9.51 25.44 4.37
N LYS A 39 8.51 24.62 4.73
CA LYS A 39 7.86 24.67 6.03
C LYS A 39 8.87 24.40 7.17
N ASN A 40 9.70 23.37 7.04
CA ASN A 40 10.72 23.04 8.02
C ASN A 40 11.79 24.14 8.13
N VAL A 41 12.21 24.73 7.00
CA VAL A 41 13.13 25.87 6.97
C VAL A 41 12.58 27.05 7.80
N ILE A 42 11.29 27.39 7.64
CA ILE A 42 10.66 28.46 8.42
C ILE A 42 10.70 28.14 9.91
N ILE A 43 10.43 26.88 10.29
CA ILE A 43 10.47 26.43 11.69
C ILE A 43 11.89 26.58 12.25
N THR A 44 12.91 26.04 11.58
CA THR A 44 14.30 26.16 12.02
C THR A 44 14.75 27.62 12.11
N ALA A 45 14.40 28.45 11.12
CA ALA A 45 14.71 29.88 11.14
C ALA A 45 14.00 30.62 12.28
N THR A 46 12.83 30.13 12.71
CA THR A 46 12.09 30.67 13.87
C THR A 46 12.85 30.45 15.17
N GLU A 47 13.49 29.31 15.36
CA GLU A 47 14.31 29.05 16.54
C GLU A 47 15.48 30.04 16.62
N ILE A 48 16.17 30.26 15.49
CA ILE A 48 17.27 31.24 15.39
C ILE A 48 16.74 32.66 15.67
N GLN A 49 15.60 33.04 15.09
CA GLN A 49 14.95 34.33 15.33
C GLN A 49 14.73 34.55 16.84
N TYR A 50 14.12 33.60 17.53
CA TYR A 50 13.77 33.71 18.94
C TYR A 50 14.97 33.65 19.89
N LYS A 51 16.04 32.97 19.48
CA LYS A 51 17.27 32.85 20.27
C LYS A 51 18.06 34.15 20.30
N TYR A 52 18.05 34.91 19.20
CA TYR A 52 18.98 36.04 19.01
C TYR A 52 18.32 37.41 18.84
N PHE A 53 17.02 37.47 18.52
CA PHE A 53 16.34 38.72 18.20
C PHE A 53 15.10 38.92 19.06
N THR A 54 14.81 40.19 19.36
CA THR A 54 13.63 40.58 20.14
C THR A 54 12.62 41.30 19.26
N GLN A 55 11.34 41.20 19.61
CA GLN A 55 10.24 41.81 18.85
C GLN A 55 10.33 43.34 18.75
N GLY A 56 10.93 44.01 19.73
CA GLY A 56 11.11 45.46 19.75
C GLY A 56 12.37 45.98 19.05
N GLY A 57 13.30 45.10 18.65
CA GLY A 57 14.52 45.50 17.94
C GLY A 57 14.30 45.68 16.43
N GLN A 58 15.09 46.54 15.79
CA GLN A 58 14.98 46.81 14.34
C GLN A 58 15.12 45.52 13.51
N ASP A 59 16.20 44.76 13.71
CA ASP A 59 16.43 43.49 13.01
C ASP A 59 15.31 42.48 13.27
N GLY A 60 14.82 42.41 14.50
CA GLY A 60 13.69 41.56 14.86
C GLY A 60 12.42 41.95 14.09
N SER A 61 12.12 43.24 14.00
CA SER A 61 10.97 43.75 13.25
C SER A 61 11.07 43.38 11.75
N ASP A 62 12.24 43.54 11.15
CA ASP A 62 12.47 43.24 9.73
C ASP A 62 12.39 41.73 9.44
N ILE A 63 12.99 40.89 10.30
CA ILE A 63 12.86 39.42 10.22
C ILE A 63 11.40 39.00 10.40
N GLY A 64 10.71 39.56 11.39
CA GLY A 64 9.32 39.27 11.68
C GLY A 64 8.40 39.66 10.51
N ALA A 65 8.67 40.77 9.83
CA ALA A 65 7.95 41.19 8.64
C ALA A 65 8.15 40.20 7.48
N ALA A 66 9.40 39.85 7.17
CA ALA A 66 9.70 38.90 6.09
C ALA A 66 9.16 37.49 6.38
N LYS A 67 9.24 37.04 7.64
CA LYS A 67 8.64 35.77 8.08
C LYS A 67 7.12 35.78 7.95
N ARG A 68 6.46 36.88 8.29
CA ARG A 68 5.01 37.01 8.10
C ARG A 68 4.64 36.83 6.63
N ASP A 69 5.39 37.42 5.70
CA ASP A 69 5.13 37.28 4.27
C ASP A 69 5.37 35.85 3.78
N ALA A 70 6.48 35.23 4.17
CA ALA A 70 6.79 33.84 3.85
C ALA A 70 5.75 32.84 4.40
N VAL A 71 5.30 33.02 5.65
CA VAL A 71 4.27 32.17 6.25
C VAL A 71 2.91 32.41 5.60
N ARG A 72 2.59 33.65 5.24
CA ARG A 72 1.33 33.98 4.55
C ARG A 72 1.27 33.33 3.18
N SER A 73 2.31 33.44 2.37
CA SER A 73 2.34 32.84 1.03
C SER A 73 2.42 31.32 1.09
N LEU A 74 3.32 30.75 1.91
CA LEU A 74 3.51 29.31 1.97
C LEU A 74 2.41 28.56 2.73
N LEU A 75 1.97 29.08 3.88
CA LEU A 75 1.13 28.36 4.86
C LEU A 75 -0.23 29.03 5.11
N GLY A 76 -0.48 30.20 4.54
CA GLY A 76 -1.77 30.89 4.56
C GLY A 76 -2.06 31.77 5.79
N ALA A 77 -1.15 31.86 6.77
CA ALA A 77 -1.39 32.64 7.99
C ALA A 77 -0.85 34.09 7.88
N LYS A 78 -1.72 35.09 8.10
CA LYS A 78 -1.43 36.51 7.81
C LYS A 78 -0.59 37.25 8.87
N ASN A 79 -0.57 36.80 10.13
CA ASN A 79 0.02 37.54 11.25
C ASN A 79 1.09 36.71 12.00
N ALA A 80 1.83 35.88 11.28
CA ALA A 80 2.68 34.84 11.87
C ALA A 80 4.17 35.23 12.04
N GLY A 81 4.51 36.52 11.95
CA GLY A 81 5.91 37.00 12.02
C GLY A 81 6.66 36.63 13.30
N TRP A 82 5.93 36.40 14.39
CA TRP A 82 6.45 35.96 15.68
C TRP A 82 5.72 34.72 16.20
N TRP A 83 5.14 33.90 15.33
CA TRP A 83 4.58 32.63 15.81
C TRP A 83 5.70 31.63 16.11
N ARG A 84 5.50 30.80 17.13
CA ARG A 84 6.41 29.71 17.51
C ARG A 84 6.11 28.45 16.70
N GLU A 85 7.00 27.48 16.81
CA GLU A 85 6.90 26.20 16.09
C GLU A 85 5.55 25.52 16.30
N GLU A 86 4.99 25.51 17.51
CA GLU A 86 3.74 24.78 17.81
C GLU A 86 2.56 25.33 16.98
N SER A 87 2.55 26.63 16.73
CA SER A 87 1.54 27.29 15.89
C SER A 87 1.81 27.13 14.38
N LEU A 88 3.08 27.02 13.97
CA LEU A 88 3.46 26.92 12.55
C LEU A 88 3.34 25.49 12.01
N SER A 89 3.64 24.49 12.85
CA SER A 89 3.65 23.07 12.46
C SER A 89 2.26 22.55 12.06
N THR A 90 1.19 23.16 12.56
CA THR A 90 -0.20 22.77 12.26
C THR A 90 -0.77 23.40 10.99
N LEU A 91 -0.10 24.41 10.41
CA LEU A 91 -0.61 25.12 9.24
C LEU A 91 -0.44 24.32 7.95
N THR A 92 -1.47 24.36 7.10
CA THR A 92 -1.55 23.63 5.82
C THR A 92 -2.13 24.47 4.68
N GLY A 93 -2.30 25.79 4.86
CA GLY A 93 -2.85 26.70 3.85
C GLY A 93 -1.81 27.20 2.84
N GLY A 94 -2.11 28.31 2.15
CA GLY A 94 -1.19 28.93 1.20
C GLY A 94 -0.77 28.00 0.06
N ALA A 95 0.43 28.21 -0.49
CA ALA A 95 0.97 27.35 -1.53
C ALA A 95 1.12 25.88 -1.08
N PHE A 96 1.34 25.61 0.20
CA PHE A 96 1.34 24.24 0.72
C PHE A 96 -0.02 23.57 0.52
N GLY A 97 -1.10 24.29 0.81
CA GLY A 97 -2.47 23.82 0.61
C GLY A 97 -2.83 23.64 -0.87
N GLU A 98 -2.42 24.58 -1.74
CA GLU A 98 -2.61 24.45 -3.18
C GLU A 98 -1.89 23.21 -3.75
N VAL A 99 -0.69 22.89 -3.25
CA VAL A 99 0.01 21.65 -3.61
C VAL A 99 -0.78 20.42 -3.15
N GLN A 100 -1.36 20.42 -1.95
CA GLN A 100 -2.21 19.29 -1.50
C GLN A 100 -3.45 19.14 -2.38
N LYS A 101 -4.14 20.24 -2.67
CA LYS A 101 -5.29 20.25 -3.59
C LYS A 101 -4.91 19.75 -4.98
N ALA A 102 -3.74 20.14 -5.50
CA ALA A 102 -3.23 19.67 -6.79
C ALA A 102 -2.93 18.15 -6.78
N ILE A 103 -2.49 17.60 -5.64
CA ILE A 103 -2.30 16.15 -5.44
C ILE A 103 -3.64 15.40 -5.49
N GLU A 104 -4.67 15.94 -4.84
CA GLU A 104 -6.00 15.33 -4.77
C GLU A 104 -6.70 15.38 -6.13
N THR A 105 -6.68 16.53 -6.79
CA THR A 105 -7.40 16.74 -8.05
C THR A 105 -6.67 16.17 -9.26
N GLN A 106 -5.33 16.14 -9.22
CA GLN A 106 -4.45 15.83 -10.36
C GLN A 106 -4.77 16.63 -11.63
N ASN A 107 -5.41 17.80 -11.47
CA ASN A 107 -5.80 18.65 -12.57
C ASN A 107 -4.59 19.49 -13.04
N GLN A 108 -4.36 19.54 -14.35
CA GLN A 108 -3.20 20.25 -14.92
C GLN A 108 -3.17 21.75 -14.57
N GLN A 109 -4.34 22.40 -14.50
CA GLN A 109 -4.44 23.82 -14.16
C GLN A 109 -4.15 24.05 -12.68
N ASP A 110 -4.68 23.19 -11.80
CA ASP A 110 -4.37 23.26 -10.36
C ASP A 110 -2.88 23.00 -10.11
N ILE A 111 -2.26 22.08 -10.84
CA ILE A 111 -0.81 21.82 -10.73
C ILE A 111 0.01 23.01 -11.24
N ASP A 112 -0.32 23.57 -12.42
CA ASP A 112 0.38 24.74 -12.95
C ASP A 112 0.29 25.92 -11.96
N GLN A 113 -0.88 26.16 -11.37
CA GLN A 113 -1.08 27.20 -10.35
C GLN A 113 -0.27 26.91 -9.07
N ALA A 114 -0.33 25.68 -8.55
CA ALA A 114 0.39 25.30 -7.34
C ALA A 114 1.91 25.42 -7.49
N LEU A 115 2.47 25.13 -8.66
CA LEU A 115 3.89 25.33 -8.94
C LEU A 115 4.27 26.81 -8.90
N ASP A 116 3.42 27.69 -9.43
CA ASP A 116 3.67 29.13 -9.47
C ASP A 116 3.60 29.75 -8.09
N ASP A 117 2.56 29.41 -7.33
CA ASP A 117 2.40 29.84 -5.95
C ASP A 117 3.53 29.34 -5.06
N LEU A 118 4.00 28.11 -5.29
CA LEU A 118 5.13 27.53 -4.55
C LEU A 118 6.46 28.22 -4.90
N ILE A 119 6.72 28.55 -6.16
CA ILE A 119 7.93 29.30 -6.55
C ILE A 119 7.95 30.67 -5.84
N SER A 120 6.85 31.42 -5.90
CA SER A 120 6.74 32.71 -5.21
C SER A 120 6.91 32.56 -3.70
N SER A 121 6.30 31.54 -3.10
CA SER A 121 6.43 31.29 -1.66
C SER A 121 7.86 30.89 -1.27
N LEU A 122 8.55 30.09 -2.07
CA LEU A 122 9.96 29.75 -1.84
C LEU A 122 10.87 30.98 -1.94
N GLN A 123 10.58 31.92 -2.85
CA GLN A 123 11.28 33.20 -2.92
C GLN A 123 11.05 34.04 -1.66
N ASP A 124 9.83 34.09 -1.14
CA ASP A 124 9.55 34.76 0.14
C ASP A 124 10.32 34.12 1.31
N VAL A 125 10.39 32.78 1.36
CA VAL A 125 11.21 32.06 2.37
C VAL A 125 12.70 32.39 2.20
N SER A 126 13.20 32.45 0.96
CA SER A 126 14.59 32.85 0.69
C SER A 126 14.86 34.27 1.20
N ASN A 127 13.97 35.22 0.89
CA ASN A 127 14.05 36.61 1.35
C ASN A 127 14.01 36.69 2.88
N MET A 128 13.16 35.90 3.54
CA MET A 128 13.11 35.81 5.00
C MET A 128 14.46 35.37 5.58
N LEU A 129 15.09 34.34 5.02
CA LEU A 129 16.41 33.89 5.50
C LEU A 129 17.51 34.94 5.27
N GLU A 130 17.43 35.69 4.17
CA GLU A 130 18.36 36.79 3.89
C GLU A 130 18.24 37.94 4.88
N LYS A 131 17.06 38.15 5.48
CA LYS A 131 16.83 39.17 6.51
C LYS A 131 17.41 38.82 7.88
N ILE A 132 17.88 37.61 8.12
CA ILE A 132 18.53 37.23 9.38
C ILE A 132 20.02 37.61 9.30
N PRO A 133 20.48 38.68 10.00
CA PRO A 133 21.88 39.06 10.00
C PRO A 133 22.71 38.08 10.82
N ILE A 134 23.97 37.86 10.43
CA ILE A 134 24.93 37.11 11.23
C ILE A 134 25.57 38.07 12.23
N ILE A 135 25.15 37.98 13.49
CA ILE A 135 25.72 38.78 14.59
C ILE A 135 26.85 38.01 15.31
N ASN A 136 27.64 38.72 16.12
CA ASN A 136 28.79 38.14 16.82
C ASN A 136 28.41 37.02 17.79
N ASP A 137 27.23 37.10 18.41
CA ASP A 137 26.74 36.15 19.42
C ASP A 137 26.23 34.83 18.82
N PHE A 138 26.15 34.71 17.50
CA PHE A 138 25.76 33.46 16.84
C PHE A 138 26.78 32.36 17.12
N SER A 139 26.29 31.19 17.55
CA SER A 139 27.13 30.00 17.66
C SER A 139 27.59 29.53 16.28
N SER A 140 28.72 28.82 16.21
CA SER A 140 29.19 28.21 14.95
C SER A 140 28.15 27.26 14.35
N GLN A 141 27.38 26.58 15.21
CA GLN A 141 26.31 25.68 14.79
C GLN A 141 25.15 26.43 14.13
N ASP A 142 24.73 27.58 14.68
CA ASP A 142 23.61 28.36 14.13
C ASP A 142 24.00 29.05 12.82
N LYS A 143 25.26 29.50 12.69
CA LYS A 143 25.81 30.02 11.42
C LYS A 143 25.75 28.94 10.32
N SER A 144 26.20 27.74 10.64
CA SER A 144 26.15 26.59 9.73
C SER A 144 24.71 26.21 9.37
N THR A 145 23.82 26.18 10.37
CA THR A 145 22.40 25.85 10.19
C THR A 145 21.72 26.85 9.25
N LEU A 146 21.86 28.16 9.49
CA LEU A 146 21.29 29.19 8.62
C LEU A 146 21.83 29.10 7.19
N ALA A 147 23.13 28.85 7.00
CA ALA A 147 23.71 28.66 5.67
C ALA A 147 23.13 27.43 4.96
N ASN A 148 22.93 26.33 5.68
CA ASN A 148 22.33 25.11 5.13
C ASN A 148 20.86 25.32 4.75
N GLU A 149 20.07 26.02 5.58
CA GLU A 149 18.68 26.32 5.25
C GLU A 149 18.56 27.23 4.01
N LYS A 150 19.44 28.23 3.86
CA LYS A 150 19.52 29.06 2.64
C LYS A 150 19.78 28.21 1.39
N ASN A 151 20.74 27.28 1.47
CA ASN A 151 21.06 26.38 0.35
C ASN A 151 19.91 25.42 0.02
N LYS A 152 19.21 24.89 1.03
CA LYS A 152 18.05 24.01 0.82
C LYS A 152 16.96 24.71 0.03
N VAL A 153 16.56 25.93 0.42
CA VAL A 153 15.51 26.69 -0.28
C VAL A 153 15.92 27.03 -1.69
N LYS A 154 17.16 27.52 -1.88
CA LYS A 154 17.69 27.83 -3.22
C LYS A 154 17.64 26.60 -4.14
N SER A 155 18.06 25.45 -3.65
CA SER A 155 17.98 24.19 -4.40
C SER A 155 16.54 23.80 -4.74
N GLN A 156 15.58 23.99 -3.81
CA GLN A 156 14.17 23.71 -4.12
C GLN A 156 13.61 24.66 -5.19
N ILE A 157 13.96 25.95 -5.18
CA ILE A 157 13.56 26.90 -6.23
C ILE A 157 14.01 26.40 -7.61
N GLU A 158 15.30 26.05 -7.73
CA GLU A 158 15.87 25.52 -8.98
C GLU A 158 15.19 24.22 -9.43
N ILE A 159 14.89 23.32 -8.49
CA ILE A 159 14.17 22.07 -8.79
C ILE A 159 12.78 22.36 -9.37
N ILE A 160 12.00 23.24 -8.75
CA ILE A 160 10.63 23.52 -9.19
C ILE A 160 10.61 24.27 -10.54
N LEU A 161 11.52 25.23 -10.75
CA LEU A 161 11.70 25.89 -12.04
C LEU A 161 12.01 24.87 -13.15
N ASN A 162 12.96 23.97 -12.93
CA ASN A 162 13.30 22.92 -13.89
C ASN A 162 12.11 21.99 -14.20
N LYS A 163 11.22 21.71 -13.22
CA LYS A 163 10.01 20.93 -13.45
C LYS A 163 8.98 21.69 -14.30
N LYS A 164 8.80 22.99 -14.04
CA LYS A 164 7.93 23.87 -14.83
C LYS A 164 8.41 23.99 -16.28
N ASP A 165 9.72 24.13 -16.48
CA ASP A 165 10.32 24.19 -17.82
C ASP A 165 10.19 22.85 -18.58
N ALA A 166 10.31 21.73 -17.88
CA ALA A 166 10.10 20.41 -18.46
C ALA A 166 8.63 20.20 -18.91
N ILE A 167 7.66 20.68 -18.15
CA ILE A 167 6.24 20.66 -18.55
C ILE A 167 6.03 21.53 -19.79
N SER A 168 6.55 22.76 -19.78
CA SER A 168 6.39 23.71 -20.88
C SER A 168 7.04 23.20 -22.18
N SER A 169 8.25 22.63 -22.07
CA SER A 169 8.95 21.99 -23.18
C SER A 169 8.16 20.80 -23.73
N GLN A 170 7.60 19.96 -22.85
CA GLN A 170 6.79 18.82 -23.27
C GLN A 170 5.49 19.26 -23.97
N LYS A 171 4.82 20.31 -23.49
CA LYS A 171 3.65 20.92 -24.15
C LYS A 171 4.00 21.37 -25.58
N ALA A 172 5.15 22.04 -25.75
CA ALA A 172 5.62 22.48 -27.07
C ALA A 172 5.94 21.31 -28.01
N THR A 173 6.67 20.30 -27.55
CA THR A 173 6.97 19.09 -28.31
C THR A 173 5.69 18.35 -28.73
N ASN A 174 4.74 18.18 -27.82
CA ASN A 174 3.46 17.54 -28.09
C ASN A 174 2.67 18.28 -29.17
N LYS A 175 2.60 19.62 -29.08
CA LYS A 175 1.94 20.46 -30.08
C LYS A 175 2.59 20.27 -31.46
N SER A 176 3.92 20.29 -31.53
CA SER A 176 4.66 20.08 -32.79
C SER A 176 4.35 18.71 -33.41
N ASN A 177 4.39 17.64 -32.61
CA ASN A 177 4.10 16.28 -33.07
C ASN A 177 2.65 16.14 -33.57
N ILE A 178 1.68 16.71 -32.86
CA ILE A 178 0.26 16.69 -33.28
C ILE A 178 0.09 17.46 -34.59
N VAL A 179 0.74 18.62 -34.76
CA VAL A 179 0.69 19.38 -36.01
C VAL A 179 1.29 18.56 -37.16
N ALA A 180 2.45 17.92 -36.97
CA ALA A 180 3.06 17.06 -37.98
C ALA A 180 2.14 15.89 -38.38
N ALA A 181 1.51 15.23 -37.41
CA ALA A 181 0.55 14.15 -37.67
C ALA A 181 -0.71 14.64 -38.41
N LYS A 182 -1.23 15.83 -38.06
CA LYS A 182 -2.35 16.46 -38.80
C LYS A 182 -1.96 16.77 -40.24
N THR A 183 -0.77 17.30 -40.49
CA THR A 183 -0.28 17.58 -41.85
C THR A 183 -0.23 16.30 -42.70
N LYS A 184 0.24 15.18 -42.13
CA LYS A 184 0.22 13.88 -42.81
C LYS A 184 -1.19 13.41 -43.13
N LEU A 185 -2.13 13.60 -42.21
CA LEU A 185 -3.55 13.29 -42.44
C LEU A 185 -4.11 14.10 -43.61
N THR A 186 -3.93 15.41 -43.62
CA THR A 186 -4.39 16.28 -44.72
C THR A 186 -3.77 15.89 -46.06
N GLN A 187 -2.48 15.53 -46.10
CA GLN A 187 -1.84 15.03 -47.31
C GLN A 187 -2.45 13.71 -47.80
N ALA A 188 -2.80 12.80 -46.89
CA ALA A 188 -3.46 11.54 -47.24
C ALA A 188 -4.90 11.76 -47.76
N GLU A 189 -5.63 12.72 -47.17
CA GLU A 189 -6.97 13.12 -47.62
C GLU A 189 -6.94 13.68 -49.04
N ASN A 190 -6.02 14.60 -49.33
CA ASN A 190 -5.84 15.17 -50.66
C ASN A 190 -5.51 14.09 -51.70
N LYS A 191 -4.62 13.13 -51.37
CA LYS A 191 -4.30 12.00 -52.26
C LYS A 191 -5.52 11.12 -52.55
N LEU A 192 -6.34 10.82 -51.53
CA LEU A 192 -7.55 10.03 -51.71
C LEU A 192 -8.56 10.76 -52.61
N GLN A 193 -8.72 12.06 -52.40
CA GLN A 193 -9.61 12.88 -53.23
C GLN A 193 -9.18 12.87 -54.69
N SER A 194 -7.90 13.16 -55.00
CA SER A 194 -7.40 13.13 -56.38
C SER A 194 -7.52 11.75 -57.02
N ALA A 195 -7.34 10.66 -56.25
CA ALA A 195 -7.55 9.31 -56.75
C ALA A 195 -9.01 9.02 -57.12
N ARG A 196 -9.98 9.53 -56.33
CA ARG A 196 -11.42 9.42 -56.63
C ARG A 196 -11.82 10.21 -57.86
N GLU A 197 -11.31 11.42 -58.00
CA GLU A 197 -11.52 12.26 -59.18
C GLU A 197 -10.98 11.55 -60.44
N ASN A 198 -9.76 11.02 -60.39
CA ASN A 198 -9.18 10.24 -61.49
C ASN A 198 -10.00 8.98 -61.83
N LEU A 199 -10.52 8.26 -60.84
CA LEU A 199 -11.37 7.10 -61.05
C LEU A 199 -12.69 7.47 -61.73
N SER A 200 -13.30 8.61 -61.34
CA SER A 200 -14.55 9.10 -61.95
C SER A 200 -14.38 9.43 -63.44
N VAL A 201 -13.23 9.98 -63.83
CA VAL A 201 -12.90 10.28 -65.24
C VAL A 201 -12.69 8.99 -66.05
N LEU A 202 -12.10 7.97 -65.45
CA LEU A 202 -11.83 6.68 -66.10
C LEU A 202 -13.10 5.84 -66.36
N LEU A 203 -14.12 5.95 -65.51
CA LEU A 203 -15.39 5.24 -65.66
C LEU A 203 -16.25 5.75 -66.83
N ALA A 204 -15.90 6.88 -67.44
CA ALA A 204 -16.64 7.48 -68.55
C ALA A 204 -16.32 6.86 -69.95
N GLY A 205 -15.44 5.85 -70.08
CA GLY A 205 -15.22 5.17 -71.37
C GLY A 205 -13.98 4.26 -71.50
N ALA A 206 -13.82 3.23 -70.66
CA ALA A 206 -12.63 2.35 -70.67
C ALA A 206 -12.83 1.00 -71.41
N SER A 207 -11.80 0.55 -72.14
CA SER A 207 -11.73 -0.75 -72.85
C SER A 207 -11.39 -1.94 -71.93
N LYS A 208 -11.56 -3.18 -72.40
CA LYS A 208 -11.39 -4.42 -71.61
C LYS A 208 -9.99 -4.58 -70.99
N GLU A 209 -8.90 -4.24 -71.70
CA GLU A 209 -7.55 -4.25 -71.12
C GLU A 209 -7.37 -3.21 -69.99
N LYS A 210 -8.09 -2.09 -70.04
CA LYS A 210 -8.07 -1.10 -68.95
C LYS A 210 -8.79 -1.61 -67.70
N ILE A 211 -9.78 -2.50 -67.85
CA ILE A 211 -10.48 -3.12 -66.73
C ILE A 211 -9.57 -4.12 -66.02
N GLU A 212 -8.92 -5.03 -66.75
CA GLU A 212 -7.97 -6.00 -66.15
C GLU A 212 -6.75 -5.33 -65.50
N ALA A 213 -6.19 -4.30 -66.14
CA ALA A 213 -5.12 -3.51 -65.54
C ALA A 213 -5.56 -2.81 -64.25
N LYS A 214 -6.85 -2.45 -64.13
CA LYS A 214 -7.42 -1.85 -62.93
C LYS A 214 -7.77 -2.87 -61.85
N GLU A 215 -8.25 -4.06 -62.20
CA GLU A 215 -8.44 -5.16 -61.24
C GLU A 215 -7.12 -5.56 -60.59
N LYS A 216 -6.03 -5.62 -61.38
CA LYS A 216 -4.70 -5.85 -60.82
C LYS A 216 -4.26 -4.73 -59.87
N GLN A 217 -4.53 -3.46 -60.21
CA GLN A 217 -4.27 -2.34 -59.30
C GLN A 217 -5.12 -2.38 -58.03
N ILE A 218 -6.38 -2.85 -58.11
CA ILE A 218 -7.25 -3.04 -56.94
C ILE A 218 -6.69 -4.13 -56.04
N SER A 219 -6.29 -5.28 -56.60
CA SER A 219 -5.71 -6.38 -55.83
C SER A 219 -4.38 -5.99 -55.17
N GLU A 220 -3.51 -5.25 -55.86
CA GLU A 220 -2.28 -4.69 -55.28
C GLU A 220 -2.58 -3.67 -54.16
N ALA A 221 -3.62 -2.85 -54.34
CA ALA A 221 -4.05 -1.90 -53.31
C ALA A 221 -4.67 -2.60 -52.09
N GLU A 222 -5.43 -3.69 -52.29
CA GLU A 222 -5.99 -4.52 -51.21
C GLU A 222 -4.89 -5.23 -50.42
N ALA A 223 -3.91 -5.81 -51.11
CA ALA A 223 -2.73 -6.40 -50.47
C ALA A 223 -1.92 -5.35 -49.67
N ALA A 224 -1.80 -4.13 -50.19
CA ALA A 224 -1.18 -3.01 -49.48
C ALA A 224 -1.99 -2.58 -48.24
N ILE A 225 -3.33 -2.57 -48.32
CA ILE A 225 -4.21 -2.28 -47.17
C ILE A 225 -4.06 -3.35 -46.09
N GLU A 226 -3.99 -4.63 -46.47
CA GLU A 226 -3.91 -5.73 -45.51
C GLU A 226 -2.53 -5.81 -44.82
N SER A 227 -1.45 -5.62 -45.58
CA SER A 227 -0.10 -5.45 -45.04
C SER A 227 -0.05 -4.29 -44.02
N GLN A 228 -0.75 -3.21 -44.33
CA GLN A 228 -0.78 -2.04 -43.49
C GLN A 228 -1.68 -2.21 -42.24
N ARG A 229 -2.79 -2.94 -42.35
CA ARG A 229 -3.58 -3.39 -41.18
C ARG A 229 -2.75 -4.25 -40.23
N SER A 230 -1.93 -5.13 -40.78
CA SER A 230 -1.00 -5.94 -40.00
C SER A 230 0.06 -5.07 -39.29
N ALA A 231 0.59 -4.02 -39.95
CA ALA A 231 1.50 -3.07 -39.32
C ALA A 231 0.83 -2.24 -38.20
N ILE A 232 -0.43 -1.84 -38.41
CA ILE A 232 -1.29 -1.19 -37.42
C ILE A 232 -1.48 -2.09 -36.18
N GLN A 233 -1.79 -3.37 -36.39
CA GLN A 233 -1.99 -4.32 -35.31
C GLN A 233 -0.70 -4.52 -34.50
N GLN A 234 0.46 -4.62 -35.17
CA GLN A 234 1.77 -4.68 -34.51
C GLN A 234 2.06 -3.39 -33.71
N ALA A 235 1.79 -2.22 -34.28
CA ALA A 235 2.00 -0.94 -33.61
C ALA A 235 1.10 -0.80 -32.38
N SER A 236 -0.17 -1.18 -32.49
CA SER A 236 -1.13 -1.19 -31.37
C SER A 236 -0.71 -2.15 -30.26
N ALA A 237 -0.23 -3.35 -30.60
CA ALA A 237 0.31 -4.30 -29.64
C ALA A 237 1.55 -3.72 -28.91
N ASN A 238 2.43 -3.03 -29.63
CA ASN A 238 3.59 -2.36 -29.02
C ASN A 238 3.19 -1.21 -28.10
N VAL A 239 2.15 -0.44 -28.45
CA VAL A 239 1.61 0.61 -27.57
C VAL A 239 1.04 0.01 -26.29
N ASN A 240 0.28 -1.09 -26.37
CA ASN A 240 -0.25 -1.77 -25.18
C ASN A 240 0.88 -2.35 -24.31
N ARG A 241 1.92 -2.93 -24.92
CA ARG A 241 3.12 -3.38 -24.20
C ARG A 241 3.77 -2.25 -23.41
N ILE A 242 3.94 -1.07 -24.02
CA ILE A 242 4.52 0.10 -23.34
C ILE A 242 3.60 0.63 -22.24
N ARG A 243 2.26 0.60 -22.43
CA ARG A 243 1.32 0.96 -21.34
C ARG A 243 1.48 0.04 -20.15
N ASN A 244 1.51 -1.27 -20.37
CA ASN A 244 1.72 -2.23 -19.29
C ASN A 244 3.05 -1.99 -18.57
N GLN A 245 4.13 -1.71 -19.31
CA GLN A 245 5.43 -1.35 -18.71
C GLN A 245 5.37 -0.07 -17.87
N ILE A 246 4.55 0.91 -18.24
CA ILE A 246 4.33 2.12 -17.43
C ILE A 246 3.50 1.79 -16.20
N ASP A 247 2.43 1.01 -16.34
CA ASP A 247 1.60 0.62 -15.20
C ASP A 247 2.40 -0.20 -14.18
N GLU A 248 3.33 -1.05 -14.65
CA GLU A 248 4.31 -1.78 -13.83
C GLU A 248 5.28 -0.86 -13.06
N THR A 249 5.45 0.41 -13.45
CA THR A 249 6.26 1.37 -12.67
C THR A 249 5.57 1.79 -11.36
N ILE A 250 4.25 1.60 -11.27
CA ILE A 250 3.47 1.89 -10.07
C ILE A 250 3.14 0.55 -9.42
N VAL A 251 3.98 0.13 -8.46
CA VAL A 251 3.70 -1.10 -7.73
C VAL A 251 2.54 -0.86 -6.75
N LYS A 252 1.46 -1.60 -6.95
CA LYS A 252 0.25 -1.57 -6.11
C LYS A 252 0.18 -2.83 -5.26
N SER A 253 -0.41 -2.71 -4.08
CA SER A 253 -0.73 -3.88 -3.27
C SER A 253 -1.84 -4.70 -3.95
N PRO A 254 -1.71 -6.03 -4.02
CA PRO A 254 -2.80 -6.90 -4.49
C PRO A 254 -3.91 -7.06 -3.44
N ILE A 255 -3.65 -6.70 -2.17
CA ILE A 255 -4.56 -6.89 -1.05
C ILE A 255 -4.64 -5.64 -0.17
N ASP A 256 -5.74 -5.47 0.55
CA ASP A 256 -5.85 -4.45 1.58
C ASP A 256 -5.17 -4.92 2.88
N GLY A 257 -4.38 -4.05 3.51
CA GLY A 257 -3.68 -4.39 4.74
C GLY A 257 -2.77 -3.27 5.25
N LEU A 258 -2.11 -3.53 6.39
CA LEU A 258 -1.13 -2.66 7.00
C LEU A 258 0.25 -2.89 6.37
N VAL A 259 0.92 -1.84 5.91
CA VAL A 259 2.31 -1.94 5.43
C VAL A 259 3.23 -2.16 6.62
N ALA A 260 3.75 -3.38 6.76
CA ALA A 260 4.58 -3.79 7.88
C ALA A 260 6.04 -3.39 7.71
N LYS A 261 6.54 -3.53 6.47
CA LYS A 261 7.91 -3.16 6.13
C LYS A 261 7.99 -2.72 4.68
N ILE A 262 8.80 -1.71 4.41
CA ILE A 262 9.27 -1.34 3.08
C ILE A 262 10.76 -1.61 3.10
N TYR A 263 11.25 -2.43 2.17
CA TYR A 263 12.66 -2.86 2.15
C TYR A 263 13.58 -1.81 1.51
N PRO A 264 13.33 -1.31 0.29
CA PRO A 264 14.21 -0.36 -0.35
C PRO A 264 13.97 1.06 0.16
N GLU A 265 15.05 1.83 0.25
CA GLU A 265 14.96 3.26 0.52
C GLU A 265 14.76 4.08 -0.76
N LYS A 266 14.24 5.29 -0.61
CA LYS A 266 13.99 6.18 -1.75
C LYS A 266 15.31 6.56 -2.43
N GLY A 267 15.50 6.09 -3.65
CA GLY A 267 16.70 6.34 -4.46
C GLY A 267 17.59 5.11 -4.62
N GLU A 268 17.25 4.01 -3.96
CA GLU A 268 17.93 2.72 -4.12
C GLU A 268 17.48 2.01 -5.41
N THR A 269 18.39 1.32 -6.06
CA THR A 269 18.09 0.48 -7.24
C THR A 269 17.66 -0.91 -6.77
N VAL A 270 16.47 -1.34 -7.18
CA VAL A 270 15.93 -2.66 -6.86
C VAL A 270 16.00 -3.61 -8.05
N ASN A 271 16.16 -4.90 -7.76
CA ASN A 271 16.11 -5.95 -8.79
C ASN A 271 14.67 -6.50 -8.95
N PRO A 272 14.28 -7.03 -10.13
CA PRO A 272 12.92 -7.51 -10.40
C PRO A 272 12.37 -8.57 -9.45
N ASN A 273 13.23 -9.31 -8.74
CA ASN A 273 12.85 -10.40 -7.82
C ASN A 273 13.07 -10.03 -6.34
N GLN A 274 13.32 -8.76 -6.04
CA GLN A 274 13.52 -8.30 -4.68
C GLN A 274 12.18 -7.96 -4.03
N ASN A 275 11.94 -8.47 -2.82
CA ASN A 275 10.76 -8.08 -2.04
C ASN A 275 10.84 -6.58 -1.71
N ILE A 276 9.85 -5.80 -2.13
CA ILE A 276 9.83 -4.35 -1.92
C ILE A 276 9.04 -3.94 -0.67
N ALA A 277 8.01 -4.70 -0.32
CA ALA A 277 7.16 -4.42 0.82
C ALA A 277 6.51 -5.70 1.35
N THR A 278 6.22 -5.69 2.64
CA THR A 278 5.41 -6.71 3.31
C THR A 278 4.13 -6.05 3.79
N ILE A 279 2.99 -6.64 3.44
CA ILE A 279 1.67 -6.14 3.82
C ILE A 279 1.01 -7.21 4.70
N ILE A 280 0.57 -6.80 5.88
CA ILE A 280 -0.04 -7.67 6.88
C ILE A 280 -1.54 -7.40 6.89
N THR A 281 -2.33 -8.46 6.74
CA THR A 281 -3.79 -8.40 6.84
C THR A 281 -4.22 -8.25 8.32
N PRO A 282 -5.41 -7.69 8.59
CA PRO A 282 -5.91 -7.57 9.96
C PRO A 282 -6.30 -8.91 10.59
N THR A 283 -6.53 -9.93 9.77
CA THR A 283 -6.84 -11.29 10.21
C THR A 283 -5.59 -11.95 10.77
N LYS A 284 -5.68 -12.42 12.02
CA LYS A 284 -4.60 -13.14 12.69
C LYS A 284 -5.02 -14.59 12.87
N GLN A 285 -4.17 -15.49 12.45
CA GLN A 285 -4.31 -16.93 12.63
C GLN A 285 -3.10 -17.44 13.42
N VAL A 286 -3.27 -18.61 14.02
CA VAL A 286 -2.18 -19.36 14.65
C VAL A 286 -2.09 -20.68 13.92
N GLU A 287 -0.90 -21.01 13.44
CA GLU A 287 -0.57 -22.29 12.81
C GLU A 287 0.07 -23.18 13.87
N ALA A 288 -0.29 -24.47 13.88
CA ALA A 288 0.36 -25.46 14.73
C ALA A 288 0.43 -26.83 14.06
N ASP A 289 1.56 -27.50 14.27
CA ASP A 289 1.79 -28.86 13.81
C ASP A 289 1.22 -29.87 14.82
N VAL A 290 0.27 -30.68 14.39
CA VAL A 290 -0.37 -31.72 15.20
C VAL A 290 0.09 -33.09 14.75
N SER A 291 0.44 -33.98 15.69
CA SER A 291 0.90 -35.34 15.38
C SER A 291 -0.22 -36.21 14.79
N GLU A 292 0.14 -37.17 13.96
CA GLU A 292 -0.75 -38.21 13.41
C GLU A 292 -1.61 -38.92 14.48
N LEU A 293 -1.13 -39.07 15.71
CA LEU A 293 -1.90 -39.71 16.78
C LEU A 293 -3.08 -38.84 17.26
N ASP A 294 -2.90 -37.52 17.27
CA ASP A 294 -3.85 -36.56 17.85
C ASP A 294 -4.77 -35.93 16.79
N ILE A 295 -4.36 -35.92 15.52
CA ILE A 295 -5.12 -35.30 14.41
C ILE A 295 -6.51 -35.94 14.23
N SER A 296 -6.65 -37.22 14.60
CA SER A 296 -7.92 -37.96 14.49
C SER A 296 -8.99 -37.51 15.50
N GLU A 297 -8.56 -36.87 16.59
CA GLU A 297 -9.42 -36.43 17.71
C GLU A 297 -9.93 -34.99 17.54
N ILE A 298 -9.38 -34.23 16.60
CA ILE A 298 -9.77 -32.83 16.32
C ILE A 298 -10.53 -32.71 15.01
N LYS A 299 -11.46 -31.76 14.97
CA LYS A 299 -12.28 -31.46 13.80
C LYS A 299 -12.33 -29.97 13.54
N GLU A 300 -12.61 -29.61 12.28
CA GLU A 300 -12.94 -28.23 11.95
C GLU A 300 -14.05 -27.70 12.87
N ARG A 301 -13.93 -26.44 13.25
CA ARG A 301 -14.83 -25.71 14.16
C ARG A 301 -14.76 -26.12 15.64
N ASP A 302 -13.86 -27.02 16.01
CA ASP A 302 -13.59 -27.29 17.43
C ASP A 302 -13.06 -26.05 18.14
N LYS A 303 -13.40 -25.95 19.43
CA LYS A 303 -13.07 -24.78 20.25
C LYS A 303 -11.68 -24.94 20.83
N ALA A 304 -10.87 -23.90 20.68
CA ALA A 304 -9.52 -23.84 21.24
C ALA A 304 -9.36 -22.65 22.19
N SER A 305 -8.50 -22.84 23.20
CA SER A 305 -7.99 -21.79 24.06
C SER A 305 -6.50 -21.63 23.83
N ILE A 306 -6.09 -20.42 23.46
CA ILE A 306 -4.70 -20.09 23.14
C ILE A 306 -4.12 -19.24 24.27
N THR A 307 -2.93 -19.57 24.75
CA THR A 307 -2.10 -18.67 25.55
C THR A 307 -0.86 -18.29 24.74
N LEU A 308 -0.35 -17.08 24.95
CA LEU A 308 0.79 -16.54 24.21
C LEU A 308 1.89 -16.20 25.20
N ASP A 309 3.13 -16.61 24.93
CA ASP A 309 4.26 -16.44 25.86
C ASP A 309 4.57 -14.96 26.18
N ALA A 310 4.16 -14.06 25.28
CA ALA A 310 4.32 -12.61 25.46
C ALA A 310 3.33 -12.00 26.49
N PHE A 311 2.40 -12.79 27.03
CA PHE A 311 1.38 -12.35 27.99
C PHE A 311 1.47 -13.18 29.28
N ASP A 312 0.88 -12.67 30.37
CA ASP A 312 0.76 -13.44 31.61
C ASP A 312 0.02 -14.75 31.37
N ASN A 313 0.47 -15.84 32.03
CA ASN A 313 -0.08 -17.20 31.89
C ASN A 313 -1.60 -17.33 32.17
N ASN A 314 -2.21 -16.30 32.76
CA ASN A 314 -3.66 -16.24 33.02
C ASN A 314 -4.47 -15.64 31.87
N THR A 315 -3.82 -15.13 30.82
CA THR A 315 -4.49 -14.50 29.68
C THR A 315 -4.78 -15.52 28.59
N THR A 316 -6.04 -15.95 28.49
CA THR A 316 -6.48 -16.92 27.48
C THR A 316 -7.26 -16.26 26.34
N PHE A 317 -6.92 -16.59 25.10
CA PHE A 317 -7.60 -16.14 23.89
C PHE A 317 -8.46 -17.26 23.31
N LYS A 318 -9.74 -16.96 23.05
CA LYS A 318 -10.65 -17.94 22.44
C LYS A 318 -10.44 -18.00 20.93
N ALA A 319 -10.25 -19.21 20.42
CA ALA A 319 -10.08 -19.51 19.00
C ALA A 319 -10.93 -20.72 18.59
N GLU A 320 -10.94 -21.00 17.29
CA GLU A 320 -11.50 -22.22 16.73
C GLU A 320 -10.69 -22.69 15.53
N ILE A 321 -10.74 -23.99 15.25
CA ILE A 321 -10.08 -24.57 14.08
C ILE A 321 -10.84 -24.14 12.82
N VAL A 322 -10.13 -23.57 11.85
CA VAL A 322 -10.70 -23.15 10.57
C VAL A 322 -10.22 -23.97 9.39
N SER A 323 -9.06 -24.61 9.52
CA SER A 323 -8.50 -25.48 8.49
C SER A 323 -7.63 -26.54 9.14
N ILE A 324 -7.66 -27.75 8.57
CA ILE A 324 -6.73 -28.83 8.87
C ILE A 324 -6.17 -29.26 7.52
N ASP A 325 -4.85 -29.14 7.32
CA ASP A 325 -4.24 -29.58 6.08
C ASP A 325 -4.36 -31.11 5.95
N SER A 326 -4.73 -31.57 4.76
CA SER A 326 -4.87 -33.00 4.46
C SER A 326 -3.53 -33.62 4.08
N ALA A 327 -2.54 -32.80 3.71
CA ALA A 327 -1.19 -33.25 3.41
C ALA A 327 -0.34 -33.36 4.69
N GLU A 328 0.42 -34.46 4.79
CA GLU A 328 1.38 -34.64 5.88
C GLU A 328 2.66 -33.81 5.65
N THR A 329 3.19 -33.24 6.72
CA THR A 329 4.54 -32.68 6.81
C THR A 329 5.36 -33.55 7.76
N ILE A 330 6.56 -33.97 7.35
CA ILE A 330 7.45 -34.78 8.19
C ILE A 330 8.38 -33.85 8.98
N ILE A 331 8.17 -33.76 10.30
CA ILE A 331 9.03 -33.01 11.21
C ILE A 331 9.75 -33.99 12.12
N ASN A 332 11.09 -33.99 12.09
CA ASN A 332 11.93 -34.91 12.88
C ASN A 332 11.55 -36.40 12.71
N ASN A 333 11.18 -36.79 11.49
CA ASN A 333 10.76 -38.16 11.16
C ASN A 333 9.44 -38.60 11.83
N VAL A 334 8.61 -37.65 12.25
CA VAL A 334 7.24 -37.86 12.75
C VAL A 334 6.27 -37.21 11.76
N PRO A 335 5.24 -37.93 11.26
CA PRO A 335 4.17 -37.34 10.46
C PRO A 335 3.35 -36.36 11.30
N THR A 336 3.20 -35.14 10.78
CA THR A 336 2.45 -34.04 11.40
C THR A 336 1.57 -33.35 10.37
N TYR A 337 0.47 -32.77 10.82
CA TYR A 337 -0.50 -32.06 9.99
C TYR A 337 -0.63 -30.62 10.49
N GLU A 338 -0.58 -29.67 9.58
CA GLU A 338 -0.71 -28.26 9.90
C GLU A 338 -2.18 -27.93 10.17
N VAL A 339 -2.44 -27.27 11.30
CA VAL A 339 -3.78 -26.87 11.73
C VAL A 339 -3.84 -25.36 11.94
N GLU A 340 -4.79 -24.71 11.30
CA GLU A 340 -5.01 -23.28 11.43
C GLU A 340 -6.11 -22.96 12.44
N PHE A 341 -5.79 -22.06 13.37
CA PHE A 341 -6.70 -21.56 14.40
C PHE A 341 -7.02 -20.09 14.16
N GLN A 342 -8.30 -19.76 14.06
CA GLN A 342 -8.79 -18.40 13.96
C GLN A 342 -9.22 -17.88 15.33
N PHE A 343 -8.69 -16.72 15.74
CA PHE A 343 -9.21 -16.02 16.92
C PHE A 343 -10.66 -15.59 16.70
N ARG A 344 -11.53 -15.82 17.70
CA ARG A 344 -12.95 -15.46 17.65
C ARG A 344 -13.24 -13.96 17.73
N LYS A 345 -12.22 -13.17 18.05
CA LYS A 345 -12.26 -11.71 18.12
C LYS A 345 -10.94 -11.18 17.57
N ASN A 346 -10.95 -9.95 17.08
CA ASN A 346 -9.72 -9.26 16.76
C ASN A 346 -9.06 -8.78 18.06
N TYR A 347 -7.87 -9.29 18.35
CA TYR A 347 -7.04 -8.85 19.48
C TYR A 347 -5.89 -8.00 18.94
N GLU A 348 -5.93 -6.68 19.16
CA GLU A 348 -4.93 -5.73 18.62
C GLU A 348 -3.53 -5.90 19.23
N GLN A 349 -3.49 -6.36 20.48
CA GLN A 349 -2.25 -6.65 21.21
C GLN A 349 -1.49 -7.86 20.67
N VAL A 350 -2.16 -8.78 19.97
CA VAL A 350 -1.51 -9.95 19.37
C VAL A 350 -0.76 -9.51 18.12
N LYS A 351 0.52 -9.88 18.01
CA LYS A 351 1.35 -9.58 16.84
C LYS A 351 1.78 -10.87 16.14
N PRO A 352 1.94 -10.86 14.80
CA PRO A 352 2.52 -11.99 14.08
C PRO A 352 3.90 -12.36 14.62
N GLY A 353 4.22 -13.66 14.65
CA GLY A 353 5.49 -14.19 15.13
C GLY A 353 5.57 -14.47 16.64
N MET A 354 4.48 -14.30 17.39
CA MET A 354 4.41 -14.74 18.79
C MET A 354 4.26 -16.26 18.90
N THR A 355 4.93 -16.87 19.87
CA THR A 355 4.73 -18.30 20.22
C THR A 355 3.42 -18.50 20.96
N ALA A 356 2.67 -19.53 20.58
CA ALA A 356 1.37 -19.85 21.11
C ALA A 356 1.33 -21.27 21.69
N ASN A 357 0.67 -21.43 22.84
CA ASN A 357 0.28 -22.73 23.37
C ASN A 357 -1.23 -22.89 23.17
N ILE A 358 -1.64 -24.02 22.61
CA ILE A 358 -3.02 -24.25 22.17
C ILE A 358 -3.60 -25.44 22.94
N ASN A 359 -4.76 -25.23 23.56
CA ASN A 359 -5.55 -26.28 24.16
C ASN A 359 -6.86 -26.44 23.38
N VAL A 360 -6.99 -27.54 22.65
CA VAL A 360 -8.20 -27.87 21.87
C VAL A 360 -9.15 -28.71 22.71
N VAL A 361 -10.44 -28.38 22.66
CA VAL A 361 -11.49 -29.18 23.30
C VAL A 361 -12.00 -30.21 22.30
N THR A 362 -11.50 -31.43 22.38
CA THR A 362 -11.85 -32.56 21.47
C THR A 362 -13.21 -33.17 21.80
N SER A 363 -13.62 -33.17 23.07
CA SER A 363 -14.90 -33.70 23.52
C SER A 363 -15.36 -33.06 24.82
N ARG A 364 -16.67 -33.07 25.05
CA ARG A 364 -17.28 -32.47 26.26
C ARG A 364 -18.52 -33.25 26.68
N ALA A 365 -18.50 -33.77 27.89
CA ALA A 365 -19.71 -34.20 28.60
C ALA A 365 -20.27 -33.04 29.45
N THR A 366 -21.59 -32.90 29.48
CA THR A 366 -22.29 -31.90 30.31
C THR A 366 -23.32 -32.60 31.18
N SER A 367 -23.47 -32.16 32.43
CA SER A 367 -24.42 -32.75 33.39
C SER A 367 -24.17 -34.25 33.63
N THR A 368 -22.91 -34.62 33.81
CA THR A 368 -22.48 -36.01 34.08
C THR A 368 -21.82 -36.11 35.46
N LEU A 369 -21.83 -37.30 36.06
CA LEU A 369 -21.05 -37.56 37.27
C LEU A 369 -19.59 -37.77 36.89
N TYR A 370 -18.68 -37.25 37.71
CA TYR A 370 -17.24 -37.47 37.51
C TYR A 370 -16.57 -37.82 38.82
N LEU A 371 -15.48 -38.59 38.73
CA LEU A 371 -14.60 -38.90 39.83
C LEU A 371 -13.15 -38.59 39.46
N PRO A 372 -12.28 -38.25 40.42
CA PRO A 372 -10.85 -38.22 40.18
C PRO A 372 -10.38 -39.60 39.70
N THR A 373 -9.43 -39.65 38.76
CA THR A 373 -8.87 -40.92 38.26
C THR A 373 -8.33 -41.79 39.39
N THR A 374 -7.81 -41.19 40.47
CA THR A 374 -7.30 -41.91 41.65
C THR A 374 -8.37 -42.68 42.44
N ALA A 375 -9.66 -42.35 42.25
CA ALA A 375 -10.77 -43.00 42.93
C ALA A 375 -11.25 -44.26 42.20
N ILE A 376 -10.83 -44.46 40.96
CA ILE A 376 -11.25 -45.56 40.09
C ILE A 376 -10.14 -46.61 40.09
N GLN A 377 -10.51 -47.86 40.35
CA GLN A 377 -9.59 -49.00 40.38
C GLN A 377 -10.00 -50.05 39.35
N GLY A 378 -9.01 -50.84 38.90
CA GLY A 378 -9.18 -51.91 37.92
C GLY A 378 -8.50 -51.63 36.58
N GLU A 379 -8.18 -52.70 35.85
CA GLU A 379 -7.59 -52.68 34.52
C GLU A 379 -8.44 -53.49 33.53
N ASN A 380 -8.30 -53.23 32.23
CA ASN A 380 -8.89 -54.01 31.13
C ASN A 380 -10.43 -54.15 31.18
N GLY A 381 -11.15 -53.04 31.34
CA GLY A 381 -12.61 -52.98 31.20
C GLY A 381 -13.43 -53.37 32.44
N ASN A 382 -12.78 -53.86 33.50
CA ASN A 382 -13.43 -54.15 34.79
C ASN A 382 -13.12 -53.04 35.81
N GLN A 383 -13.68 -51.86 35.60
CA GLN A 383 -13.50 -50.71 36.49
C GLN A 383 -14.51 -50.75 37.63
N PHE A 384 -14.05 -50.36 38.82
CA PHE A 384 -14.87 -50.26 40.02
C PHE A 384 -14.41 -49.13 40.93
N VAL A 385 -15.31 -48.73 41.83
CA VAL A 385 -15.04 -47.77 42.89
C VAL A 385 -15.48 -48.34 44.24
N TYR A 386 -14.96 -47.79 45.33
CA TYR A 386 -15.45 -48.10 46.67
C TYR A 386 -16.47 -47.04 47.10
N VAL A 387 -17.70 -47.47 47.34
CA VAL A 387 -18.79 -46.63 47.85
C VAL A 387 -18.95 -46.87 49.35
N LEU A 388 -19.12 -45.82 50.13
CA LEU A 388 -19.36 -45.91 51.56
C LEU A 388 -20.86 -46.05 51.84
N GLU A 389 -21.27 -47.22 52.31
CA GLU A 389 -22.64 -47.52 52.72
C GLU A 389 -22.70 -47.59 54.25
N GLY A 390 -22.88 -46.45 54.90
CA GLY A 390 -22.85 -46.34 56.37
C GLY A 390 -21.42 -46.33 56.93
N LYS A 391 -20.98 -47.42 57.57
CA LYS A 391 -19.62 -47.59 58.11
C LYS A 391 -18.77 -48.59 57.32
N GLU A 392 -19.34 -49.25 56.32
CA GLU A 392 -18.66 -50.27 55.53
C GLU A 392 -18.49 -49.79 54.08
N THR A 393 -17.41 -50.23 53.43
CA THR A 393 -17.14 -49.92 52.02
C THR A 393 -17.58 -51.08 51.14
N SER A 394 -18.44 -50.82 50.16
CA SER A 394 -18.86 -51.78 49.14
C SER A 394 -18.13 -51.50 47.82
N GLN A 395 -17.70 -52.56 47.13
CA GLN A 395 -17.14 -52.44 45.79
C GLN A 395 -18.27 -52.37 44.78
N LYS A 396 -18.29 -51.33 43.95
CA LYS A 396 -19.30 -51.13 42.92
C LYS A 396 -18.65 -51.00 41.55
N SER A 397 -19.04 -51.85 40.61
CA SER A 397 -18.59 -51.75 39.23
C SER A 397 -19.16 -50.49 38.57
N VAL A 398 -18.33 -49.79 37.82
CA VAL A 398 -18.69 -48.56 37.11
C VAL A 398 -18.25 -48.64 35.66
N GLU A 399 -19.01 -48.00 34.79
CA GLU A 399 -18.59 -47.73 33.42
C GLU A 399 -18.11 -46.28 33.34
N THR A 400 -16.96 -46.08 32.69
CA THR A 400 -16.36 -44.75 32.52
C THR A 400 -16.53 -44.25 31.10
N GLY A 401 -16.57 -42.93 30.96
CA GLY A 401 -16.68 -42.21 29.70
C GLY A 401 -15.41 -41.41 29.41
N LEU A 402 -15.59 -40.11 29.14
CA LEU A 402 -14.48 -39.21 28.83
C LEU A 402 -13.50 -39.05 30.01
N ASN A 403 -12.21 -39.08 29.68
CA ASN A 403 -11.12 -38.71 30.59
C ASN A 403 -10.68 -37.28 30.29
N SER A 404 -10.73 -36.42 31.30
CA SER A 404 -10.23 -35.05 31.18
C SER A 404 -8.76 -34.95 31.58
N THR A 405 -8.03 -34.07 30.91
CA THR A 405 -6.61 -33.78 31.17
C THR A 405 -6.36 -33.29 32.61
N ASP A 406 -7.38 -32.81 33.32
CA ASP A 406 -7.30 -32.41 34.73
C ASP A 406 -7.46 -33.58 35.72
N GLY A 407 -7.44 -34.83 35.23
CA GLY A 407 -7.50 -36.04 36.05
C GLY A 407 -8.91 -36.41 36.52
N LYS A 408 -9.94 -35.91 35.85
CA LYS A 408 -11.34 -36.30 36.08
C LYS A 408 -11.80 -37.32 35.04
N VAL A 409 -12.55 -38.29 35.50
CA VAL A 409 -13.12 -39.36 34.67
C VAL A 409 -14.63 -39.30 34.80
N GLU A 410 -15.31 -39.23 33.66
CA GLU A 410 -16.76 -39.33 33.59
C GLU A 410 -17.23 -40.73 33.99
N ILE A 411 -18.31 -40.80 34.77
CA ILE A 411 -19.00 -42.04 35.13
C ILE A 411 -20.32 -42.10 34.36
N THR A 412 -20.41 -43.02 33.39
CA THR A 412 -21.59 -43.18 32.54
C THR A 412 -22.63 -44.11 33.16
N SER A 413 -22.19 -45.07 33.98
CA SER A 413 -23.09 -45.98 34.71
C SER A 413 -22.46 -46.53 36.01
N GLY A 414 -23.31 -47.06 36.89
CA GLY A 414 -22.90 -47.69 38.15
C GLY A 414 -22.99 -46.80 39.40
N LEU A 415 -23.12 -45.48 39.27
CA LEU A 415 -23.27 -44.55 40.42
C LEU A 415 -24.48 -43.62 40.27
N LYS A 416 -24.96 -43.11 41.40
CA LYS A 416 -26.00 -42.08 41.46
C LYS A 416 -25.47 -40.85 42.19
N GLU A 417 -26.07 -39.71 41.87
CA GLU A 417 -25.79 -38.47 42.60
C GLU A 417 -26.11 -38.65 44.09
N GLY A 418 -25.15 -38.30 44.95
CA GLY A 418 -25.23 -38.52 46.40
C GLY A 418 -24.48 -39.75 46.93
N ASP A 419 -24.02 -40.66 46.06
CA ASP A 419 -23.14 -41.78 46.47
C ASP A 419 -21.80 -41.23 47.01
N ILE A 420 -21.38 -41.68 48.21
CA ILE A 420 -20.11 -41.26 48.82
C ILE A 420 -19.01 -42.21 48.35
N VAL A 421 -18.07 -41.71 47.55
CA VAL A 421 -16.98 -42.51 46.96
C VAL A 421 -15.65 -42.25 47.67
N VAL A 422 -14.90 -43.30 47.94
CA VAL A 422 -13.57 -43.21 48.55
C VAL A 422 -12.55 -42.81 47.47
N THR A 423 -12.01 -41.59 47.57
CA THR A 423 -11.06 -41.04 46.57
C THR A 423 -9.58 -41.31 46.90
N GLY A 424 -9.31 -41.97 48.03
CA GLY A 424 -7.99 -42.37 48.49
C GLY A 424 -8.04 -42.90 49.94
N VAL A 425 -7.41 -44.03 50.20
CA VAL A 425 -7.15 -44.50 51.57
C VAL A 425 -5.80 -43.94 51.98
N LYS A 426 -5.73 -43.23 53.09
CA LYS A 426 -4.49 -42.63 53.59
C LYS A 426 -3.64 -43.65 54.33
#